data_AF-A0A561QXG6-F1
#
_entry.id   AF-A0A561QXG6-F1
#
_cell.length_a   1.000
_cell.length_b   1.000
_cell.length_c   1.000
_cell.angle_alpha   90.00
_cell.angle_beta   90.00
_cell.angle_gamma   90.00
#
_symmetry.space_group_name_H-M   'P 1'
#
loop_
_entity.id
_entity.type
_entity.pdbx_description
1 polymer ?
#
loop_
_entity_poly.entity_id
_entity_poly.type
_entity_poly.pdbx_seq_one_letter_code
_entity_poly.pdbx_strand_id
1 'polypeptide(L)'
;MIARGVLFASALACAALPSAGKAEAAQKTWPERKCEFYAKAWRELLDLSGRDGITAGFIKGNEDFIAAGCSNGADACPESKADIDLANKLTMAAMNFGTASSFLPFVCRQPHKG
;
A
#
# COMPACT_ATOMS: atom_id res chain seq x y z
N MET A 1 -37.62 -61.26 9.62
CA MET A 1 -38.91 -60.75 9.10
C MET A 1 -39.23 -59.45 9.83
N ILE A 2 -39.88 -58.49 9.14
CA ILE A 2 -40.42 -57.19 9.62
C ILE A 2 -39.36 -56.07 9.67
N ALA A 3 -39.51 -54.87 9.12
CA ALA A 3 -40.57 -54.17 8.38
C ALA A 3 -39.88 -53.21 7.37
N ARG A 4 -40.27 -53.18 6.09
CA ARG A 4 -41.32 -52.30 5.51
C ARG A 4 -41.15 -50.85 5.94
N GLY A 5 -40.62 -50.07 4.98
CA GLY A 5 -40.30 -48.67 5.11
C GLY A 5 -41.50 -47.74 5.24
N VAL A 6 -41.16 -46.51 5.62
CA VAL A 6 -42.01 -45.33 5.48
C VAL A 6 -41.18 -44.31 4.71
N LEU A 7 -41.55 -44.11 3.44
CA LEU A 7 -41.04 -43.04 2.60
C LEU A 7 -41.60 -41.72 3.13
N PHE A 8 -40.75 -40.90 3.74
CA PHE A 8 -41.06 -39.48 3.96
C PHE A 8 -40.70 -38.70 2.70
N ALA A 9 -41.70 -38.40 1.88
CA ALA A 9 -41.58 -37.45 0.78
C ALA A 9 -41.59 -36.03 1.35
N SER A 10 -40.42 -35.47 1.64
CA SER A 10 -40.27 -34.05 1.98
C SER A 10 -40.29 -33.21 0.69
N ALA A 11 -41.36 -32.46 0.48
CA ALA A 11 -41.44 -31.46 -0.58
C ALA A 11 -40.42 -30.34 -0.32
N LEU A 12 -39.33 -30.32 -1.09
CA LEU A 12 -38.41 -29.17 -1.15
C LEU A 12 -39.13 -28.02 -1.88
N ALA A 13 -39.72 -27.10 -1.12
CA ALA A 13 -40.11 -25.80 -1.64
C ALA A 13 -38.84 -24.98 -1.91
N CYS A 14 -38.41 -24.94 -3.17
CA CYS A 14 -37.28 -24.12 -3.61
C CYS A 14 -37.73 -22.64 -3.68
N ALA A 15 -37.69 -21.95 -2.54
CA ALA A 15 -37.81 -20.51 -2.52
C ALA A 15 -36.55 -19.91 -3.16
N ALA A 16 -36.65 -19.47 -4.41
CA ALA A 16 -35.62 -18.70 -5.08
C ALA A 16 -35.52 -17.33 -4.40
N LEU A 17 -34.66 -17.23 -3.39
CA LEU A 17 -34.21 -15.96 -2.85
C LEU A 17 -33.38 -15.26 -3.94
N PRO A 18 -33.70 -14.01 -4.34
CA PRO A 18 -32.78 -13.24 -5.15
C PRO A 18 -31.49 -13.08 -4.36
N SER A 19 -30.39 -13.65 -4.86
CA SER A 19 -29.06 -13.32 -4.36
C SER A 19 -28.82 -11.85 -4.65
N ALA A 20 -29.06 -11.00 -3.64
CA ALA A 20 -28.50 -9.67 -3.60
C ALA A 20 -26.98 -9.86 -3.64
N GLY A 21 -26.40 -9.71 -4.83
CA GLY A 21 -24.96 -9.75 -5.04
C GLY A 21 -24.32 -8.72 -4.11
N LYS A 22 -23.69 -9.19 -3.04
CA LYS A 22 -22.78 -8.36 -2.27
C LYS A 22 -21.67 -8.00 -3.24
N ALA A 23 -21.56 -6.73 -3.60
CA ALA A 23 -20.35 -6.23 -4.22
C ALA A 23 -19.21 -6.50 -3.23
N GLU A 24 -18.44 -7.57 -3.47
CA GLU A 24 -17.20 -7.79 -2.76
C GLU A 24 -16.30 -6.61 -3.10
N ALA A 25 -15.97 -5.79 -2.09
CA ALA A 25 -14.95 -4.77 -2.25
C ALA A 25 -13.69 -5.48 -2.76
N ALA A 26 -13.23 -5.09 -3.96
CA ALA A 26 -12.06 -5.70 -4.57
C ALA A 26 -10.90 -5.65 -3.57
N GLN A 27 -10.33 -6.81 -3.25
CA GLN A 27 -9.18 -6.90 -2.37
C GLN A 27 -8.02 -6.18 -3.04
N LYS A 28 -7.41 -5.21 -2.33
CA LYS A 28 -6.29 -4.44 -2.85
C LYS A 28 -5.12 -5.35 -3.20
N THR A 29 -4.49 -5.08 -4.33
CA THR A 29 -3.29 -5.80 -4.74
C THR A 29 -2.15 -5.51 -3.76
N TRP A 30 -1.14 -6.38 -3.72
CA TRP A 30 0.01 -6.14 -2.85
C TRP A 30 0.73 -4.81 -3.16
N PRO A 31 0.99 -4.42 -4.42
CA PRO A 31 1.54 -3.10 -4.76
C PRO A 31 0.70 -1.93 -4.23
N GLU A 32 -0.62 -1.98 -4.35
CA GLU A 32 -1.53 -0.95 -3.80
C GLU A 32 -1.38 -0.84 -2.28
N ARG A 33 -1.36 -1.97 -1.58
CA ARG A 33 -1.16 -1.99 -0.12
C ARG A 33 0.18 -1.38 0.30
N LYS A 34 1.26 -1.65 -0.45
CA LYS A 34 2.57 -1.03 -0.19
C LYS A 34 2.51 0.48 -0.38
N CYS A 35 1.88 0.95 -1.45
CA CYS A 35 1.80 2.39 -1.72
C CYS A 35 0.94 3.11 -0.68
N GLU A 36 -0.17 2.52 -0.24
CA GLU A 36 -0.99 3.09 0.82
C GLU A 36 -0.25 3.18 2.15
N PHE A 37 0.46 2.12 2.52
CA PHE A 37 1.30 2.12 3.70
C PHE A 37 2.36 3.22 3.62
N TYR A 38 3.08 3.30 2.49
CA TYR A 38 4.11 4.30 2.29
C TYR A 38 3.57 5.73 2.32
N ALA A 39 2.45 6.00 1.64
CA ALA A 39 1.82 7.31 1.63
C ALA A 39 1.36 7.74 3.02
N LYS A 40 0.88 6.79 3.84
CA LYS A 40 0.56 7.03 5.24
C LYS A 40 1.81 7.36 6.05
N ALA A 41 2.85 6.53 5.97
CA ALA A 41 4.11 6.74 6.68
C ALA A 41 4.77 8.07 6.29
N TRP A 42 4.74 8.44 5.01
CA TRP A 42 5.22 9.73 4.50
C TRP A 42 4.54 10.91 5.20
N ARG A 43 3.20 10.94 5.20
CA ARG A 43 2.45 12.04 5.83
C ARG A 43 2.72 12.14 7.33
N GLU A 44 2.70 11.01 8.03
CA GLU A 44 2.93 10.97 9.48
C GLU A 44 4.36 11.39 9.84
N LEU A 45 5.37 10.86 9.14
CA LEU A 45 6.77 11.14 9.47
C LEU A 45 7.23 12.52 9.00
N LEU A 46 6.65 13.06 7.92
CA LEU A 46 6.89 14.44 7.49
C LEU A 46 6.35 15.44 8.52
N ASP A 47 5.15 15.21 9.04
CA ASP A 47 4.55 16.04 10.09
C ASP A 47 5.39 15.98 11.38
N LEU A 48 5.73 14.77 11.83
CA LEU A 48 6.53 14.55 13.05
C LEU A 48 7.97 15.05 12.97
N SER A 49 8.57 15.13 11.77
CA SER A 49 9.97 15.56 11.65
C SER A 49 10.15 17.07 11.73
N GLY A 50 9.07 17.85 11.59
CA GLY A 50 9.18 19.28 11.29
C GLY A 50 9.73 19.49 9.88
N ARG A 51 9.26 20.51 9.17
CA ARG A 51 9.70 20.77 7.78
C ARG A 51 11.05 21.48 7.70
N ASP A 52 11.63 21.85 8.83
CA ASP A 52 12.87 22.62 8.91
C ASP A 52 14.05 21.80 8.37
N GLY A 53 14.70 22.36 7.34
CA GLY A 53 15.85 21.73 6.69
C GLY A 53 15.50 20.59 5.72
N ILE A 54 14.23 20.19 5.60
CA ILE A 54 13.79 19.24 4.59
C ILE A 54 13.70 19.97 3.25
N THR A 55 14.36 19.45 2.22
CA THR A 55 14.44 20.10 0.92
C THR A 55 13.12 19.97 0.15
N ALA A 56 12.79 21.01 -0.62
CA ALA A 56 11.62 20.99 -1.50
C ALA A 56 11.73 19.87 -2.56
N GLY A 57 12.95 19.58 -3.03
CA GLY A 57 13.22 18.49 -3.97
C GLY A 57 12.86 17.13 -3.38
N PHE A 58 13.27 16.85 -2.14
CA PHE A 58 12.92 15.61 -1.45
C PHE A 58 11.41 15.50 -1.24
N ILE A 59 10.74 16.56 -0.76
CA ILE A 59 9.26 16.56 -0.59
C ILE A 59 8.57 16.24 -1.91
N LYS A 60 8.92 16.98 -2.98
CA LYS A 60 8.30 16.82 -4.29
C LYS A 60 8.52 15.41 -4.84
N GLY A 61 9.73 14.85 -4.73
CA GLY A 61 10.02 13.49 -5.21
C GLY A 61 9.18 12.41 -4.53
N ASN A 62 8.99 12.50 -3.21
CA ASN A 62 8.13 11.57 -2.47
C ASN A 62 6.65 11.75 -2.85
N GLU A 63 6.18 12.99 -3.01
CA GLU A 63 4.79 13.29 -3.42
C GLU A 63 4.51 12.81 -4.86
N ASP A 64 5.43 13.03 -5.80
CA ASP A 64 5.33 12.54 -7.18
C ASP A 64 5.31 11.00 -7.23
N PHE A 65 6.14 10.34 -6.42
CA PHE A 65 6.14 8.88 -6.30
C PHE A 65 4.78 8.34 -5.83
N ILE A 66 4.20 8.96 -4.80
CA ILE A 66 2.88 8.60 -4.27
C ILE A 66 1.78 8.85 -5.31
N ALA A 67 1.81 10.00 -5.99
CA ALA A 67 0.84 10.36 -7.02
C ALA A 67 0.86 9.36 -8.20
N ALA A 68 2.02 8.79 -8.52
CA ALA A 68 2.18 7.74 -9.53
C ALA A 68 1.83 6.33 -9.03
N GLY A 69 1.21 6.18 -7.85
CA GLY A 69 0.89 4.87 -7.27
C GLY A 69 2.13 4.07 -6.87
N CYS A 70 3.23 4.75 -6.53
CA CYS A 70 4.48 4.16 -6.10
C CYS A 70 5.10 3.19 -7.12
N SER A 71 4.97 3.52 -8.41
CA SER A 71 5.30 2.61 -9.53
C SER A 71 6.28 3.18 -10.56
N ASN A 72 6.53 4.49 -10.56
CA ASN A 72 7.29 5.18 -11.60
C ASN A 72 8.81 5.16 -11.41
N GLY A 73 9.32 4.53 -10.34
CA GLY A 73 10.75 4.55 -10.02
C GLY A 73 11.27 5.98 -9.83
N ALA A 74 10.46 6.89 -9.29
CA ALA A 74 10.84 8.27 -9.02
C ALA A 74 12.11 8.36 -8.17
N ASP A 75 12.89 9.41 -8.41
CA ASP A 75 14.09 9.73 -7.64
C ASP A 75 13.75 10.76 -6.57
N ALA A 76 13.61 10.31 -5.33
CA ALA A 76 13.57 11.16 -4.15
C ALA A 76 14.96 11.14 -3.49
N CYS A 77 15.92 11.86 -4.07
CA CYS A 77 17.26 11.96 -3.49
C CYS A 77 17.23 12.82 -2.22
N PRO A 78 17.65 12.30 -1.05
CA PRO A 78 17.85 13.13 0.14
C PRO A 78 19.15 13.94 0.00
N GLU A 79 19.07 15.26 0.15
CA GLU A 79 20.21 16.17 -0.08
C GLU A 79 20.69 16.87 1.20
N SER A 80 19.82 16.98 2.21
CA SER A 80 20.15 17.55 3.50
C SER A 80 20.23 16.50 4.61
N LYS A 81 20.79 16.89 5.77
CA LYS A 81 20.74 16.04 6.97
C LYS A 81 19.31 15.71 7.38
N ALA A 82 18.38 16.66 7.28
CA ALA A 82 16.98 16.43 7.64
C ALA A 82 16.29 15.48 6.65
N ASP A 83 16.62 15.57 5.35
CA ASP A 83 16.13 14.62 4.34
C ASP A 83 16.61 13.20 4.66
N ILE A 84 17.90 13.05 4.96
CA ILE A 84 18.51 11.75 5.30
C ILE A 84 17.86 11.16 6.56
N ASP A 85 17.65 11.98 7.59
CA ASP A 85 17.02 11.53 8.83
C ASP A 85 15.56 11.08 8.59
N LEU A 86 14.81 11.78 7.73
CA LEU A 86 13.46 11.36 7.34
C LEU A 86 13.46 10.11 6.43
N ALA A 87 14.37 10.02 5.46
CA ALA A 87 14.54 8.85 4.60
C ALA A 87 14.86 7.59 5.41
N ASN A 88 15.69 7.71 6.46
CA ASN A 88 15.99 6.62 7.39
C ASN A 88 14.74 6.16 8.17
N LYS A 89 13.93 7.09 8.69
CA LYS A 89 12.65 6.75 9.35
C LYS A 89 11.69 6.03 8.41
N LEU A 90 11.58 6.50 7.16
CA LEU A 90 10.75 5.85 6.13
C LEU A 90 11.26 4.45 5.77
N THR A 91 12.58 4.29 5.72
CA THR A 91 13.21 2.99 5.49
C THR A 91 12.87 2.02 6.63
N MET A 92 12.99 2.45 7.88
CA MET A 92 12.60 1.63 9.04
C MET A 92 11.10 1.30 9.03
N ALA A 93 10.24 2.25 8.66
CA ALA A 93 8.81 1.99 8.51
C ALA A 93 8.54 0.91 7.44
N ALA A 94 9.20 1.00 6.29
CA ALA A 94 9.10 0.01 5.22
C ALA A 94 9.61 -1.37 5.66
N MET A 95 10.70 -1.44 6.44
CA MET A 95 11.19 -2.68 7.07
C MET A 95 10.16 -3.30 8.00
N ASN A 96 9.55 -2.50 8.88
CA ASN A 96 8.53 -2.99 9.82
C ASN A 96 7.28 -3.51 9.12
N PHE A 97 6.93 -2.96 7.96
CA PHE A 97 5.81 -3.42 7.15
C PHE A 97 6.17 -4.58 6.20
N GLY A 98 7.43 -5.02 6.16
CA GLY A 98 7.88 -6.11 5.30
C GLY A 98 8.07 -5.72 3.83
N THR A 99 8.43 -4.46 3.57
CA THR A 99 8.56 -3.88 2.23
C THR A 99 9.93 -3.25 1.91
N ALA A 100 10.94 -3.53 2.72
CA ALA A 100 12.30 -2.97 2.64
C ALA A 100 13.14 -3.38 1.41
N SER A 101 12.52 -3.86 0.34
CA SER A 101 13.21 -4.17 -0.92
C SER A 101 13.37 -2.90 -1.78
N SER A 102 13.54 -3.06 -3.10
CA SER A 102 13.68 -1.99 -4.11
C SER A 102 12.46 -1.07 -4.29
N PHE A 103 11.58 -1.02 -3.30
CA PHE A 103 10.32 -0.26 -3.33
C PHE A 103 10.51 1.22 -3.00
N LEU A 104 11.46 1.59 -2.14
CA LEU A 104 11.65 2.97 -1.73
C LEU A 104 12.21 3.82 -2.88
N PRO A 105 11.78 5.09 -3.05
CA PRO A 105 12.19 5.95 -4.16
C PRO A 105 13.54 6.64 -3.94
N PHE A 106 14.35 6.21 -2.97
CA PHE A 106 15.56 6.92 -2.57
C PHE A 106 16.72 6.60 -3.51
N VAL A 107 16.80 7.38 -4.58
CA VAL A 107 17.85 7.27 -5.60
C VAL A 107 18.48 8.64 -5.81
N CYS A 108 19.80 8.70 -5.71
CA CYS A 108 20.59 9.89 -6.01
C CYS A 108 21.38 9.66 -7.29
N ARG A 109 20.89 10.20 -8.41
CA ARG A 109 21.64 10.18 -9.67
C ARG A 109 22.63 11.33 -9.71
N GLN A 110 23.85 11.05 -10.16
CA GLN A 110 24.78 12.11 -10.52
C GLN A 110 24.24 12.82 -11.77
N PRO A 111 24.39 14.15 -11.89
CA PRO A 111 24.04 14.83 -13.13
C PRO A 111 24.86 14.22 -14.27
N HIS A 112 24.18 13.82 -15.35
CA HIS A 112 24.86 13.32 -16.54
C HIS A 112 25.71 14.46 -17.09
N LYS A 113 27.04 14.36 -16.95
CA LYS A 113 27.95 15.24 -17.68
C LYS A 113 27.91 14.75 -19.13
N GLY A 114 27.17 15.49 -19.98
CA GLY A 114 27.10 15.25 -21.41
C GLY A 114 28.48 15.27 -22.07
#